data_AF-A0A0L0HH45-F1
#
_entry.id   AF-A0A0L0HH45-F1
#
_cell.length_a   1.000
_cell.length_b   1.000
_cell.length_c   1.000
_cell.angle_alpha   90.00
_cell.angle_beta   90.00
_cell.angle_gamma   90.00
#
_symmetry.space_group_name_H-M   'P 1'
#
loop_
_entity.id
_entity.type
_entity.pdbx_description
1 polymer ?
#
loop_
_entity_poly.entity_id
_entity_poly.type
_entity_poly.pdbx_seq_one_letter_code
_entity_poly.pdbx_strand_id
1 'polypeptide(L)'
;MQCAKIWTILFATTSHFPFEKLVDPSKTAANNLLTKRLSSTMPAPDFDLIPFVRSIRLNHPKEDYEELMDAIGSARVVCIGDGSHGTLEFYRERAYITQRLIAEKGFNAVVAEADWPDAITINRYVQNTSKTPIKGAVDALKDFKRFPLWMWRNEVMVPFIKWLRLWNDKIAHQGGGLFDKACFFGMDMYSLHASAAAVIEYLQKVDPKAAQKARERYGCFHRFGTDTTKYAFAVRYGISEGCGQEAVKVLQDLLEKRLQYVKENCNSAEEEQFIAEMNALVVKDAEEYYRCMLDEDVITWNLRDQHMVDTLERVMEWIDRHKSQDQKSKVVVWAHNSHLGDARYTDMGRRRGEVNVGQLCREKFGEDNVFNIGFTTYKGTVTAAHEWDTPGRIMDVNPGRQDAYEGLMERSLPHIKNCLLLTHRIDPKTGKKIPIDEQLNRYLDNPLRLERFIGVIYRPATERWSHYSSCALASQFDALAHLRVTNGIRPLDKTAHFPDASPDVPETFPFAM
;
A
#
# COMPACT_ATOMS: atom_id res chain seq x y z
N MET A 1 -9.04 -12.99 29.55
CA MET A 1 -10.36 -13.37 28.98
C MET A 1 -11.50 -12.47 29.50
N GLN A 2 -11.28 -11.17 29.63
CA GLN A 2 -12.31 -10.20 30.04
C GLN A 2 -12.04 -8.77 29.50
N CYS A 3 -11.42 -8.65 28.31
CA CYS A 3 -11.19 -7.35 27.65
C CYS A 3 -12.10 -7.07 26.44
N ALA A 4 -13.08 -7.93 26.16
CA ALA A 4 -14.03 -7.75 25.05
C ALA A 4 -15.28 -6.93 25.40
N LYS A 5 -15.27 -6.13 26.47
CA LYS A 5 -16.49 -5.45 26.99
C LYS A 5 -16.52 -3.93 26.87
N ILE A 6 -15.49 -3.26 26.34
CA ILE A 6 -15.49 -1.79 26.24
C ILE A 6 -15.93 -1.28 24.86
N TRP A 7 -15.99 -2.12 23.83
CA TRP A 7 -16.56 -1.77 22.51
C TRP A 7 -18.09 -1.86 22.43
N THR A 8 -18.78 -2.16 23.54
CA THR A 8 -20.26 -2.28 23.59
C THR A 8 -20.91 -1.19 24.45
N ILE A 9 -20.15 -0.31 25.10
CA ILE A 9 -20.69 0.72 26.01
C ILE A 9 -20.50 2.11 25.38
N LEU A 10 -21.13 2.33 24.23
CA LEU A 10 -21.49 3.67 23.74
C LEU A 10 -22.75 3.67 22.84
N PHE A 11 -23.45 2.53 22.74
CA PHE A 11 -24.81 2.42 22.18
C PHE A 11 -25.70 1.54 23.06
N ALA A 12 -25.85 1.89 24.34
CA ALA A 12 -26.89 1.31 25.21
C ALA A 12 -27.07 2.16 26.47
N THR A 13 -27.85 3.24 26.40
CA THR A 13 -28.64 3.79 27.54
C THR A 13 -29.43 5.02 27.10
N THR A 14 -30.53 4.80 26.39
CA THR A 14 -31.76 5.60 26.56
C THR A 14 -32.93 4.71 26.19
N SER A 15 -33.59 4.15 27.19
CA SER A 15 -34.87 3.47 27.02
C SER A 15 -35.92 4.19 27.88
N HIS A 16 -37.14 4.25 27.33
CA HIS A 16 -38.43 4.59 27.96
C HIS A 16 -38.92 6.05 27.85
N PHE A 17 -39.55 6.37 26.73
CA PHE A 17 -40.75 7.23 26.68
C PHE A 17 -41.83 6.49 25.88
N PRO A 18 -43.06 6.29 26.41
CA PRO A 18 -44.13 5.62 25.68
C PRO A 18 -44.87 6.64 24.81
N PHE A 19 -44.83 6.47 23.49
CA PHE A 19 -45.73 7.16 22.57
C PHE A 19 -46.74 6.16 22.00
N GLU A 20 -47.86 6.01 22.70
CA GLU A 20 -49.11 5.55 22.09
C GLU A 20 -50.04 6.75 21.88
N LYS A 21 -50.69 6.77 20.70
CA LYS A 21 -51.76 7.66 20.23
C LYS A 21 -51.36 9.04 19.72
N LEU A 22 -51.33 9.16 18.39
CA LEU A 22 -52.11 10.11 17.58
C LEU A 22 -51.73 9.93 16.10
N VAL A 23 -52.42 9.02 15.40
CA VAL A 23 -52.41 8.99 13.94
C VAL A 23 -53.69 9.69 13.47
N ASP A 24 -53.54 10.90 12.95
CA ASP A 24 -54.59 11.62 12.21
C ASP A 24 -54.69 11.02 10.79
N PRO A 25 -55.84 10.43 10.39
CA PRO A 25 -55.99 9.77 9.08
C PRO A 25 -56.08 10.74 7.90
N SER A 26 -55.98 12.06 8.10
CA SER A 26 -56.21 13.06 7.04
C SER A 26 -54.94 13.55 6.31
N LYS A 27 -53.74 13.05 6.64
CA LYS A 27 -52.46 13.49 6.02
C LYS A 27 -51.81 12.50 5.04
N THR A 28 -52.54 11.49 4.57
CA THR A 28 -52.02 10.45 3.66
C THR A 28 -52.04 10.85 2.18
N ALA A 29 -52.72 11.94 1.80
CA ALA A 29 -52.81 12.37 0.40
C ALA A 29 -51.65 13.29 -0.06
N ALA A 30 -51.01 14.03 0.85
CA ALA A 30 -49.94 14.98 0.51
C ALA A 30 -48.54 14.33 0.39
N ASN A 31 -48.32 13.17 1.00
CA ASN A 31 -47.03 12.44 0.93
C ASN A 31 -46.83 11.63 -0.35
N ASN A 32 -47.88 11.43 -1.15
CA ASN A 32 -47.81 10.67 -2.42
C ASN A 32 -47.42 11.53 -3.64
N LEU A 33 -47.28 12.86 -3.47
CA LEU A 33 -46.83 13.79 -4.52
C LEU A 33 -45.35 14.20 -4.37
N LEU A 34 -44.78 14.09 -3.17
CA LEU A 34 -43.35 14.40 -2.91
C LEU A 34 -42.42 13.17 -3.03
N THR A 35 -42.96 11.95 -2.98
CA THR A 35 -42.20 10.70 -3.20
C THR A 35 -42.09 10.29 -4.67
N LYS A 36 -42.71 11.04 -5.59
CA LYS A 36 -42.70 10.75 -7.04
C LYS A 36 -41.64 11.53 -7.84
N ARG A 37 -40.72 12.24 -7.17
CA ARG A 37 -39.60 13.00 -7.80
C ARG A 37 -38.19 12.56 -7.41
N LEU A 38 -38.03 11.40 -6.76
CA LEU A 38 -36.70 10.86 -6.38
C LEU A 38 -36.44 9.43 -6.89
N SER A 39 -37.10 9.01 -7.96
CA SER A 39 -36.60 7.90 -8.79
C SER A 39 -36.89 8.15 -10.27
N SER A 40 -35.91 7.78 -11.11
CA SER A 40 -35.83 7.94 -12.57
C SER A 40 -35.07 9.17 -13.11
N THR A 41 -33.82 9.34 -12.70
CA THR A 41 -32.81 9.62 -13.73
C THR A 41 -32.52 8.30 -14.42
N MET A 42 -33.00 8.12 -15.65
CA MET A 42 -32.50 7.08 -16.54
C MET A 42 -30.95 7.12 -16.52
N PRO A 43 -30.24 5.97 -16.56
CA PRO A 43 -28.80 6.03 -16.80
C PRO A 43 -28.58 6.88 -18.05
N ALA A 44 -27.61 7.79 -18.02
CA ALA A 44 -27.09 8.36 -19.26
C ALA A 44 -26.82 7.20 -20.23
N PRO A 45 -27.06 7.36 -21.55
CA PRO A 45 -26.83 6.29 -22.51
C PRO A 45 -25.46 5.66 -22.23
N ASP A 46 -25.40 4.33 -22.14
CA ASP A 46 -24.19 3.60 -21.75
C ASP A 46 -23.05 4.08 -22.64
N PHE A 47 -22.10 4.79 -22.03
CA PHE A 47 -20.88 5.21 -22.71
C PHE A 47 -20.13 3.94 -23.09
N ASP A 48 -19.80 3.78 -24.37
CA ASP A 48 -19.11 2.58 -24.84
C ASP A 48 -17.67 2.58 -24.32
N LEU A 49 -17.39 1.70 -23.34
CA LEU A 49 -16.06 1.53 -22.75
C LEU A 49 -15.15 0.65 -23.62
N ILE A 50 -15.69 -0.11 -24.58
CA ILE A 50 -14.93 -1.11 -25.36
C ILE A 50 -13.70 -0.49 -26.07
N PRO A 51 -13.77 0.70 -26.69
CA PRO A 51 -12.61 1.30 -27.37
C PRO A 51 -11.44 1.63 -26.42
N PHE A 52 -11.74 1.88 -25.15
CA PHE A 52 -10.81 2.40 -24.13
C PHE A 52 -10.21 1.32 -23.25
N VAL A 53 -10.65 0.08 -23.41
CA VAL A 53 -10.12 -1.06 -22.66
C VAL A 53 -9.25 -1.94 -23.52
N ARG A 54 -8.27 -2.58 -22.87
CA ARG A 54 -7.48 -3.66 -23.43
C ARG A 54 -7.68 -4.92 -22.61
N SER A 55 -8.02 -6.01 -23.28
CA SER A 55 -8.15 -7.30 -22.61
C SER A 55 -6.77 -7.74 -22.12
N ILE A 56 -6.70 -8.21 -20.88
CA ILE A 56 -5.46 -8.76 -20.31
C ILE A 56 -5.60 -10.26 -20.09
N ARG A 57 -4.58 -11.00 -20.48
CA ARG A 57 -4.48 -12.44 -20.32
C ARG A 57 -3.53 -12.72 -19.15
N LEU A 58 -3.99 -13.51 -18.18
CA LEU A 58 -3.26 -13.80 -16.93
C LEU A 58 -2.03 -14.71 -17.12
N ASN A 59 -1.70 -15.06 -18.37
CA ASN A 59 -0.42 -15.68 -18.75
C ASN A 59 0.61 -14.65 -19.24
N HIS A 60 0.33 -13.36 -19.07
CA HIS A 60 1.24 -12.23 -19.27
C HIS A 60 1.93 -12.14 -20.64
N PRO A 61 1.19 -12.24 -21.76
CA PRO A 61 1.76 -11.94 -23.05
C PRO A 61 2.08 -10.45 -23.11
N LYS A 62 3.27 -10.12 -23.62
CA LYS A 62 3.84 -8.77 -23.55
C LYS A 62 2.90 -7.72 -24.15
N GLU A 63 2.20 -8.08 -25.23
CA GLU A 63 1.32 -7.20 -25.99
C GLU A 63 0.18 -6.61 -25.15
N ASP A 64 -0.29 -7.32 -24.12
CA ASP A 64 -1.42 -6.90 -23.30
C ASP A 64 -1.12 -5.67 -22.44
N TYR A 65 0.17 -5.34 -22.26
CA TYR A 65 0.65 -4.25 -21.41
C TYR A 65 1.43 -3.18 -22.18
N GLU A 66 1.57 -3.30 -23.51
CA GLU A 66 2.31 -2.30 -24.31
C GLU A 66 1.70 -0.90 -24.19
N GLU A 67 0.37 -0.80 -24.32
CA GLU A 67 -0.31 0.50 -24.19
C GLU A 67 -0.17 1.09 -22.78
N LEU A 68 -0.06 0.25 -21.74
CA LEU A 68 0.25 0.73 -20.39
C LEU A 68 1.65 1.30 -20.31
N MET A 69 2.65 0.59 -20.86
CA MET A 69 4.04 1.06 -20.85
C MET A 69 4.20 2.35 -21.63
N ASP A 70 3.48 2.50 -22.75
CA ASP A 70 3.43 3.73 -23.53
C ASP A 70 2.74 4.85 -22.74
N ALA A 71 1.61 4.57 -22.09
CA ALA A 71 0.87 5.55 -21.29
C ALA A 71 1.66 6.06 -20.08
N ILE A 72 2.40 5.18 -19.40
CA ILE A 72 3.30 5.55 -18.29
C ILE A 72 4.40 6.52 -18.78
N GLY A 73 4.87 6.34 -20.02
CA GLY A 73 5.80 7.26 -20.67
C GLY A 73 7.06 7.53 -19.83
N SER A 74 7.31 8.80 -19.53
CA SER A 74 8.49 9.26 -18.80
C SER A 74 8.30 9.39 -17.28
N ALA A 75 7.19 8.91 -16.72
CA ALA A 75 6.92 9.02 -15.29
C ALA A 75 8.09 8.48 -14.44
N ARG A 76 8.34 9.14 -13.31
CA ARG A 76 9.39 8.76 -12.34
C ARG A 76 8.84 7.90 -11.22
N VAL A 77 7.58 8.11 -10.83
CA VAL A 77 6.93 7.35 -9.76
C VAL A 77 5.73 6.65 -10.37
N VAL A 78 5.66 5.33 -10.25
CA VAL A 78 4.50 4.55 -10.68
C VAL A 78 3.91 3.88 -9.46
N CYS A 79 2.74 4.32 -9.04
CA CYS A 79 2.00 3.78 -7.92
C CYS A 79 1.08 2.66 -8.42
N ILE A 80 1.27 1.43 -7.95
CA ILE A 80 0.48 0.27 -8.34
C ILE A 80 -0.30 -0.27 -7.13
N GLY A 81 -1.61 -0.01 -7.17
CA GLY A 81 -2.56 -0.31 -6.13
C GLY A 81 -2.95 -1.79 -6.07
N ASP A 82 -3.64 -2.17 -4.99
CA ASP A 82 -4.51 -3.34 -4.97
C ASP A 82 -5.91 -2.95 -4.44
N GLY A 83 -6.97 -3.48 -5.06
CA GLY A 83 -8.33 -3.34 -4.52
C GLY A 83 -8.56 -4.24 -3.31
N SER A 84 -7.64 -5.19 -3.08
CA SER A 84 -7.51 -5.92 -1.83
C SER A 84 -6.09 -6.41 -1.55
N HIS A 85 -5.72 -6.47 -0.27
CA HIS A 85 -4.44 -7.05 0.15
C HIS A 85 -4.33 -8.57 0.02
N GLY A 86 -5.44 -9.24 -0.33
CA GLY A 86 -5.59 -10.69 -0.24
C GLY A 86 -5.83 -11.40 -1.57
N THR A 87 -5.66 -10.73 -2.71
CA THR A 87 -6.01 -11.27 -4.03
C THR A 87 -4.77 -11.70 -4.82
N LEU A 88 -4.70 -12.98 -5.20
CA LEU A 88 -3.58 -13.59 -5.91
C LEU A 88 -3.22 -12.86 -7.21
N GLU A 89 -4.21 -12.59 -8.05
CA GLU A 89 -3.98 -11.99 -9.36
C GLU A 89 -3.47 -10.56 -9.24
N PHE A 90 -3.89 -9.78 -8.23
CA PHE A 90 -3.37 -8.43 -8.00
C PHE A 90 -1.86 -8.45 -7.72
N TYR A 91 -1.37 -9.40 -6.91
CA TYR A 91 0.08 -9.55 -6.73
C TYR A 91 0.79 -9.99 -8.01
N ARG A 92 0.20 -10.90 -8.80
CA ARG A 92 0.80 -11.38 -10.05
C ARG A 92 0.94 -10.26 -11.09
N GLU A 93 -0.13 -9.52 -11.33
CA GLU A 93 -0.11 -8.42 -12.29
C GLU A 93 0.80 -7.28 -11.80
N ARG A 94 0.78 -6.93 -10.51
CA ARG A 94 1.73 -5.97 -9.93
C ARG A 94 3.18 -6.40 -10.15
N ALA A 95 3.51 -7.65 -9.85
CA ALA A 95 4.85 -8.20 -10.08
C ALA A 95 5.24 -8.08 -11.55
N TYR A 96 4.37 -8.49 -12.48
CA TYR A 96 4.65 -8.44 -13.91
C TYR A 96 4.83 -7.02 -14.45
N ILE A 97 3.94 -6.09 -14.09
CA ILE A 97 4.06 -4.67 -14.48
C ILE A 97 5.39 -4.10 -13.95
N THR A 98 5.75 -4.38 -12.70
CA THR A 98 7.02 -3.93 -12.12
C THR A 98 8.23 -4.51 -12.84
N GLN A 99 8.19 -5.80 -13.23
CA GLN A 99 9.26 -6.42 -14.02
C GLN A 99 9.50 -5.67 -15.33
N ARG A 100 8.42 -5.35 -16.06
CA ARG A 100 8.50 -4.57 -17.30
C ARG A 100 9.00 -3.15 -17.06
N LEU A 101 8.52 -2.47 -16.02
CA LEU A 101 8.99 -1.13 -15.65
C LEU A 101 10.51 -1.12 -15.39
N ILE A 102 11.02 -2.11 -14.66
CA ILE A 102 12.45 -2.26 -14.39
C ILE A 102 13.21 -2.57 -15.68
N ALA A 103 12.76 -3.57 -16.44
CA ALA A 103 13.49 -4.08 -17.60
C ALA A 103 13.47 -3.14 -18.82
N GLU A 104 12.38 -2.40 -19.02
CA GLU A 104 12.13 -1.63 -20.24
C GLU A 104 12.15 -0.12 -20.01
N LYS A 105 11.80 0.35 -18.81
CA LYS A 105 11.67 1.79 -18.52
C LYS A 105 12.69 2.32 -17.51
N GLY A 106 13.59 1.47 -17.03
CA GLY A 106 14.71 1.84 -16.16
C GLY A 106 14.32 2.13 -14.71
N PHE A 107 13.21 1.56 -14.23
CA PHE A 107 12.86 1.62 -12.81
C PHE A 107 13.89 0.85 -12.00
N ASN A 108 14.31 1.40 -10.86
CA ASN A 108 15.42 0.86 -10.07
C ASN A 108 15.15 0.80 -8.57
N ALA A 109 13.92 1.06 -8.13
CA ALA A 109 13.48 0.72 -6.79
C ALA A 109 12.02 0.31 -6.76
N VAL A 110 11.71 -0.63 -5.88
CA VAL A 110 10.35 -0.97 -5.46
C VAL A 110 10.21 -0.56 -4.01
N VAL A 111 9.22 0.28 -3.70
CA VAL A 111 8.93 0.76 -2.35
C VAL A 111 7.52 0.31 -1.99
N ALA A 112 7.40 -0.63 -1.05
CA ALA A 112 6.14 -1.26 -0.70
C ALA A 112 5.59 -0.75 0.64
N GLU A 113 4.27 -0.79 0.82
CA GLU A 113 3.52 -0.62 2.09
C GLU A 113 3.87 -1.76 3.07
N ALA A 114 5.14 -1.83 3.42
CA ALA A 114 5.79 -2.87 4.17
C ALA A 114 6.64 -2.19 5.26
N ASP A 115 6.79 -2.89 6.37
CA ASP A 115 7.70 -2.51 7.43
C ASP A 115 9.12 -2.33 6.87
N TRP A 116 9.73 -1.16 7.14
CA TRP A 116 11.08 -0.83 6.71
C TRP A 116 12.11 -1.94 7.03
N PRO A 117 12.30 -2.37 8.30
CA PRO A 117 13.34 -3.34 8.65
C PRO A 117 13.13 -4.71 8.01
N ASP A 118 11.88 -5.16 7.83
CA ASP A 118 11.57 -6.46 7.24
C ASP A 118 11.93 -6.49 5.74
N ALA A 119 11.67 -5.39 5.03
CA ALA A 119 12.02 -5.23 3.62
C ALA A 119 13.54 -5.17 3.38
N ILE A 120 14.36 -4.75 4.36
CA ILE A 120 15.82 -4.72 4.22
C ILE A 120 16.41 -6.11 3.97
N THR A 121 15.83 -7.17 4.54
CA THR A 121 16.29 -8.54 4.28
C THR A 121 16.05 -8.94 2.82
N ILE A 122 14.93 -8.49 2.21
CA ILE A 122 14.71 -8.63 0.77
C ILE A 122 15.77 -7.83 0.01
N ASN A 123 15.99 -6.56 0.36
CA ASN A 123 16.97 -5.70 -0.33
C ASN A 123 18.36 -6.35 -0.36
N ARG A 124 18.82 -6.81 0.80
CA ARG A 124 20.13 -7.47 0.95
C ARG A 124 20.23 -8.75 0.14
N TYR A 125 19.13 -9.51 0.04
CA TYR A 125 19.07 -10.69 -0.81
C TYR A 125 19.18 -10.31 -2.30
N VAL A 126 18.35 -9.38 -2.79
CA VAL A 126 18.33 -9.02 -4.22
C VAL A 126 19.59 -8.27 -4.67
N GLN A 127 20.24 -7.52 -3.77
CA GLN A 127 21.46 -6.78 -4.07
C GLN A 127 22.75 -7.61 -3.90
N ASN A 128 22.66 -8.77 -3.24
CA ASN A 128 23.79 -9.59 -2.82
C ASN A 128 24.73 -8.91 -1.82
N THR A 129 24.20 -8.10 -0.90
CA THR A 129 25.00 -7.30 0.04
C THR A 129 25.04 -7.88 1.45
N SER A 130 24.30 -8.96 1.71
CA SER A 130 24.26 -9.56 3.05
C SER A 130 25.60 -10.17 3.46
N LYS A 131 26.09 -9.82 4.66
CA LYS A 131 27.27 -10.46 5.28
C LYS A 131 26.97 -11.89 5.74
N THR A 132 25.72 -12.17 6.11
CA THR A 132 25.27 -13.52 6.46
C THR A 132 24.51 -14.11 5.28
N PRO A 133 24.83 -15.31 4.79
CA PRO A 133 24.16 -15.90 3.64
C PRO A 133 22.64 -16.00 3.85
N ILE A 134 21.87 -15.42 2.92
CA ILE A 134 20.43 -15.62 2.82
C ILE A 134 20.20 -16.74 1.80
N LYS A 135 19.60 -17.85 2.22
CA LYS A 135 19.61 -19.10 1.45
C LYS A 135 18.81 -19.03 0.14
N GLY A 136 17.85 -18.13 0.06
CA GLY A 136 16.96 -17.96 -1.09
C GLY A 136 15.82 -16.99 -0.80
N ALA A 137 14.94 -16.78 -1.77
CA ALA A 137 13.84 -15.81 -1.65
C ALA A 137 12.86 -16.10 -0.49
N VAL A 138 12.62 -17.37 -0.13
CA VAL A 138 11.76 -17.73 1.04
C VAL A 138 12.39 -17.28 2.36
N ASP A 139 13.72 -17.43 2.49
CA ASP A 139 14.50 -16.97 3.64
C ASP A 139 14.62 -15.44 3.66
N ALA A 140 14.64 -14.79 2.50
CA ALA A 140 14.61 -13.33 2.39
C ALA A 140 13.30 -12.71 2.93
N LEU A 141 12.21 -13.47 2.90
CA LEU A 141 10.89 -13.08 3.42
C LEU A 141 10.70 -13.43 4.90
N LYS A 142 11.70 -13.96 5.60
CA LYS A 142 11.51 -14.55 6.95
C LYS A 142 11.05 -13.56 8.00
N ASP A 143 11.36 -12.27 7.85
CA ASP A 143 11.12 -11.26 8.88
C ASP A 143 9.65 -10.78 8.89
N PHE A 144 8.93 -10.94 7.77
CA PHE A 144 7.49 -10.71 7.65
C PHE A 144 6.66 -11.74 8.43
N LYS A 145 6.65 -11.61 9.76
CA LYS A 145 5.97 -12.51 10.70
C LYS A 145 4.76 -11.88 11.38
N ARG A 146 4.58 -10.57 11.20
CA ARG A 146 3.48 -9.83 11.82
C ARG A 146 2.19 -10.03 11.04
N PHE A 147 1.07 -9.80 11.71
CA PHE A 147 -0.20 -9.75 11.04
C PHE A 147 -0.22 -8.59 10.01
N PRO A 148 -0.73 -8.82 8.79
CA PRO A 148 -1.16 -10.11 8.22
C PRO A 148 0.01 -10.94 7.62
N LEU A 149 -0.02 -12.27 7.82
CA LEU A 149 1.03 -13.16 7.30
C LEU A 149 1.09 -13.27 5.77
N TRP A 150 -0.02 -13.01 5.06
CA TRP A 150 -0.12 -13.25 3.61
C TRP A 150 0.24 -12.05 2.74
N MET A 151 0.37 -10.85 3.31
CA MET A 151 0.52 -9.62 2.51
C MET A 151 1.86 -9.60 1.76
N TRP A 152 2.98 -9.80 2.45
CA TRP A 152 4.30 -9.81 1.81
C TRP A 152 4.96 -11.19 1.80
N ARG A 153 4.55 -12.10 2.68
CA ARG A 153 5.10 -13.46 2.78
C ARG A 153 4.18 -14.48 2.12
N ASN A 154 4.10 -14.43 0.79
CA ASN A 154 3.19 -15.25 0.00
C ASN A 154 3.84 -15.90 -1.24
N GLU A 155 3.05 -16.73 -1.90
CA GLU A 155 3.45 -17.53 -3.07
C GLU A 155 3.89 -16.70 -4.30
N VAL A 156 3.47 -15.44 -4.43
CA VAL A 156 3.85 -14.56 -5.57
C VAL A 156 5.14 -13.81 -5.29
N MET A 157 5.36 -13.40 -4.04
CA MET A 157 6.56 -12.66 -3.66
C MET A 157 7.84 -13.48 -3.84
N VAL A 158 7.78 -14.80 -3.65
CA VAL A 158 8.92 -15.70 -3.85
C VAL A 158 9.49 -15.62 -5.28
N PRO A 159 8.73 -15.90 -6.36
CA PRO A 159 9.24 -15.79 -7.72
C PRO A 159 9.58 -14.35 -8.11
N PHE A 160 8.86 -13.34 -7.62
CA PHE A 160 9.18 -11.94 -7.89
C PHE A 160 10.56 -11.53 -7.32
N ILE A 161 10.84 -11.88 -6.07
CA ILE A 161 12.13 -11.61 -5.42
C ILE A 161 13.27 -12.41 -6.08
N LYS A 162 13.02 -13.66 -6.48
CA LYS A 162 13.98 -14.44 -7.30
C LYS A 162 14.29 -13.72 -8.61
N TRP A 163 13.28 -13.21 -9.30
CA TRP A 163 13.47 -12.46 -10.54
C TRP A 163 14.28 -11.18 -10.32
N LEU A 164 13.98 -10.40 -9.28
CA LEU A 164 14.75 -9.19 -8.94
C LEU A 164 16.23 -9.52 -8.70
N ARG A 165 16.50 -10.62 -8.00
CA ARG A 165 17.87 -11.10 -7.78
C ARG A 165 18.56 -11.44 -9.10
N LEU A 166 17.92 -12.21 -9.97
CA LEU A 166 18.48 -12.58 -11.28
C LEU A 166 18.73 -11.35 -12.17
N TRP A 167 17.81 -10.39 -12.16
CA TRP A 167 17.98 -9.13 -12.86
C TRP A 167 19.21 -8.36 -12.35
N ASN A 168 19.34 -8.23 -11.03
CA ASN A 168 20.48 -7.53 -10.43
C ASN A 168 21.81 -8.24 -10.65
N ASP A 169 21.82 -9.58 -10.65
CA ASP A 169 23.00 -10.36 -11.02
C ASP A 169 23.38 -10.10 -12.48
N LYS A 170 22.42 -10.05 -13.41
CA LYS A 170 22.67 -9.67 -14.81
C LYS A 170 23.30 -8.28 -14.91
N ILE A 171 22.77 -7.28 -14.21
CA ILE A 171 23.32 -5.91 -14.18
C ILE A 171 24.76 -5.92 -13.63
N ALA A 172 25.03 -6.69 -12.56
CA ALA A 172 26.38 -6.83 -12.01
C ALA A 172 27.37 -7.42 -13.02
N HIS A 173 26.97 -8.48 -13.74
CA HIS A 173 27.80 -9.10 -14.77
C HIS A 173 28.10 -8.16 -15.95
N GLN A 174 27.22 -7.19 -16.19
CA GLN A 174 27.41 -6.13 -17.20
C GLN A 174 28.25 -4.96 -16.69
N GLY A 175 28.77 -5.02 -15.45
CA GLY A 175 29.62 -3.99 -14.84
C GLY A 175 28.84 -2.91 -14.08
N GLY A 176 27.53 -3.07 -13.88
CA GLY A 176 26.71 -2.15 -13.10
C GLY A 176 27.02 -2.19 -11.60
N GLY A 177 27.01 -1.03 -10.97
CA GLY A 177 27.23 -0.86 -9.53
C GLY A 177 25.98 -1.10 -8.69
N LEU A 178 26.09 -0.83 -7.38
CA LEU A 178 24.99 -0.97 -6.42
C LEU A 178 23.74 -0.15 -6.81
N PHE A 179 23.96 1.08 -7.31
CA PHE A 179 22.89 2.03 -7.65
C PHE A 179 22.30 1.85 -9.07
N ASP A 180 22.85 0.93 -9.86
CA ASP A 180 22.30 0.50 -11.16
C ASP A 180 21.33 -0.68 -11.01
N LYS A 181 21.46 -1.42 -9.91
CA LYS A 181 20.60 -2.54 -9.55
C LYS A 181 19.26 -2.04 -8.99
N ALA A 182 18.22 -2.88 -9.10
CA ALA A 182 16.92 -2.64 -8.51
C ALA A 182 16.93 -2.93 -6.99
N CYS A 183 16.51 -1.94 -6.19
CA CYS A 183 16.35 -2.08 -4.74
C CYS A 183 14.90 -2.47 -4.36
N PHE A 184 14.72 -2.99 -3.15
CA PHE A 184 13.40 -3.24 -2.56
C PHE A 184 13.35 -2.68 -1.14
N PHE A 185 12.46 -1.73 -0.86
CA PHE A 185 12.32 -1.10 0.46
C PHE A 185 10.87 -1.13 0.96
N GLY A 186 10.71 -1.03 2.27
CA GLY A 186 9.44 -0.73 2.91
C GLY A 186 9.28 0.79 3.07
N MET A 187 8.07 1.26 3.32
CA MET A 187 7.80 2.66 3.67
C MET A 187 6.85 2.83 4.85
N ASP A 188 6.36 1.74 5.42
CA ASP A 188 5.40 1.78 6.52
C ASP A 188 6.09 1.94 7.89
N MET A 189 5.31 2.40 8.88
CA MET A 189 5.82 2.81 10.19
C MET A 189 5.45 1.87 11.34
N TYR A 190 4.75 0.77 11.08
CA TYR A 190 4.27 -0.07 12.17
C TYR A 190 5.37 -0.80 12.92
N SER A 191 6.60 -0.85 12.41
CA SER A 191 7.74 -1.62 12.95
C SER A 191 8.51 -0.97 14.10
N LEU A 192 7.87 -0.19 14.98
CA LEU A 192 8.51 0.57 16.07
C LEU A 192 9.63 -0.19 16.78
N HIS A 193 9.33 -1.36 17.36
CA HIS A 193 10.30 -2.11 18.16
C HIS A 193 11.42 -2.73 17.31
N ALA A 194 11.09 -3.26 16.14
CA ALA A 194 12.08 -3.85 15.22
C ALA A 194 13.04 -2.77 14.70
N SER A 195 12.52 -1.59 14.38
CA SER A 195 13.33 -0.45 13.94
C SER A 195 14.22 0.09 15.07
N ALA A 196 13.72 0.20 16.30
CA ALA A 196 14.54 0.56 17.44
C ALA A 196 15.70 -0.42 17.67
N ALA A 197 15.43 -1.72 17.56
CA ALA A 197 16.44 -2.77 17.67
C ALA A 197 17.49 -2.66 16.55
N ALA A 198 17.07 -2.41 15.30
CA ALA A 198 17.96 -2.24 14.16
C ALA A 198 18.92 -1.05 14.33
N VAL A 199 18.43 0.08 14.85
CA VAL A 199 19.27 1.26 15.17
C VAL A 199 20.33 0.91 16.23
N ILE A 200 19.92 0.24 17.31
CA ILE A 200 20.84 -0.16 18.38
C ILE A 200 21.89 -1.15 17.84
N GLU A 201 21.50 -2.11 17.00
CA GLU A 201 22.42 -3.07 16.41
C GLU A 201 23.45 -2.40 15.49
N TYR A 202 23.01 -1.44 14.68
CA TYR A 202 23.90 -0.64 13.85
C TYR A 202 24.90 0.15 14.71
N LEU A 203 24.41 0.90 15.70
CA LEU A 203 25.25 1.69 16.60
C LEU A 203 26.22 0.80 17.39
N GLN A 204 25.84 -0.42 17.77
CA GLN A 204 26.73 -1.33 18.48
C GLN A 204 28.00 -1.66 17.68
N LYS A 205 27.91 -1.61 16.35
CA LYS A 205 29.05 -1.86 15.43
C LYS A 205 29.90 -0.61 15.23
N VAL A 206 29.29 0.57 15.13
CA VAL A 206 29.97 1.81 14.71
C VAL A 206 30.30 2.79 15.85
N ASP A 207 29.47 2.85 16.89
CA ASP A 207 29.67 3.67 18.10
C ASP A 207 28.98 3.02 19.31
N PRO A 208 29.67 2.10 20.02
CA PRO A 208 29.11 1.39 21.17
C PRO A 208 28.61 2.30 22.30
N LYS A 209 29.17 3.52 22.44
CA LYS A 209 28.71 4.50 23.44
C LYS A 209 27.38 5.11 23.02
N ALA A 210 27.23 5.45 21.74
CA ALA A 210 25.94 5.88 21.19
C ALA A 210 24.90 4.75 21.26
N ALA A 211 25.29 3.49 21.04
CA ALA A 211 24.40 2.34 21.19
C ALA A 211 23.84 2.23 22.61
N GLN A 212 24.68 2.44 23.63
CA GLN A 212 24.24 2.43 25.02
C GLN A 212 23.25 3.57 25.31
N LYS A 213 23.52 4.79 24.83
CA LYS A 213 22.58 5.91 24.95
C LYS A 213 21.26 5.62 24.23
N ALA A 214 21.30 5.04 23.04
CA ALA A 214 20.10 4.68 22.29
C ALA A 214 19.26 3.62 23.04
N ARG A 215 19.90 2.63 23.68
CA ARG A 215 19.21 1.66 24.55
C ARG A 215 18.51 2.33 25.72
N GLU A 216 19.18 3.28 26.38
CA GLU A 216 18.60 4.02 27.52
C GLU A 216 17.39 4.83 27.07
N ARG A 217 17.50 5.54 25.94
CA ARG A 217 16.42 6.36 25.36
C ARG A 217 15.23 5.54 24.88
N TYR A 218 15.46 4.49 24.08
CA TYR A 218 14.42 3.55 23.66
C TYR A 218 13.93 2.66 24.80
N GLY A 219 14.65 2.62 25.92
CA GLY A 219 14.24 2.07 27.21
C GLY A 219 12.84 2.50 27.63
N CYS A 220 12.46 3.73 27.28
CA CYS A 220 11.14 4.30 27.54
C CYS A 220 9.96 3.44 27.03
N PHE A 221 10.13 2.70 25.92
CA PHE A 221 9.08 1.83 25.39
C PHE A 221 8.96 0.49 26.15
N HIS A 222 10.02 0.01 26.80
CA HIS A 222 10.08 -1.34 27.37
C HIS A 222 9.02 -1.58 28.44
N ARG A 223 8.63 -0.54 29.18
CA ARG A 223 7.57 -0.60 30.21
C ARG A 223 6.20 -1.00 29.66
N PHE A 224 5.98 -0.89 28.34
CA PHE A 224 4.73 -1.27 27.68
C PHE A 224 4.82 -2.61 26.93
N GLY A 225 5.99 -3.25 26.94
CA GLY A 225 6.26 -4.45 26.16
C GLY A 225 6.17 -4.18 24.66
N THR A 226 5.67 -5.14 23.89
CA THR A 226 5.43 -5.01 22.44
C THR A 226 4.03 -4.49 22.11
N ASP A 227 3.23 -4.14 23.13
CA ASP A 227 1.84 -3.72 22.97
C ASP A 227 1.76 -2.19 22.92
N THR A 228 1.73 -1.66 21.71
CA THR A 228 1.66 -0.22 21.45
C THR A 228 0.33 0.40 21.84
N THR A 229 -0.73 -0.40 22.05
CA THR A 229 -2.02 0.08 22.56
C THR A 229 -1.91 0.46 24.03
N LYS A 230 -1.15 -0.30 24.83
CA LYS A 230 -0.86 0.08 26.23
C LYS A 230 -0.08 1.39 26.31
N TYR A 231 0.86 1.59 25.40
CA TYR A 231 1.59 2.85 25.29
C TYR A 231 0.63 4.02 25.01
N ALA A 232 -0.18 3.90 23.96
CA ALA A 232 -1.17 4.90 23.57
C ALA A 232 -2.10 5.29 24.73
N PHE A 233 -2.65 4.29 25.42
CA PHE A 233 -3.51 4.49 26.58
C PHE A 233 -2.79 5.22 27.71
N ALA A 234 -1.58 4.78 28.08
CA ALA A 234 -0.85 5.37 29.19
C ALA A 234 -0.49 6.84 28.94
N VAL A 235 -0.09 7.19 27.70
CA VAL A 235 0.24 8.58 27.35
C VAL A 235 -1.02 9.43 27.28
N ARG A 236 -2.10 8.94 26.65
CA ARG A 236 -3.35 9.70 26.48
C ARG A 236 -3.98 10.12 27.80
N TYR A 237 -3.96 9.22 28.79
CA TYR A 237 -4.55 9.47 30.10
C TYR A 237 -3.55 10.04 31.12
N GLY A 238 -2.36 10.47 30.68
CA GLY A 238 -1.35 11.09 31.55
C GLY A 238 -0.76 10.17 32.61
N ILE A 239 -0.91 8.85 32.45
CA ILE A 239 -0.32 7.83 33.32
C ILE A 239 1.21 7.79 33.12
N SER A 240 1.67 8.19 31.93
CA SER A 240 3.07 8.23 31.57
C SER A 240 3.36 9.38 30.61
N GLU A 241 4.56 9.96 30.71
CA GLU A 241 5.10 10.80 29.64
C GLU A 241 5.35 9.98 28.37
N GLY A 242 5.22 10.63 27.22
CA GLY A 242 5.53 10.07 25.92
C GLY A 242 7.03 9.93 25.68
N CYS A 243 7.40 9.03 24.78
CA CYS A 243 8.79 8.73 24.43
C CYS A 243 9.32 9.57 23.25
N GLY A 244 8.51 10.47 22.70
CA GLY A 244 8.84 11.22 21.47
C GLY A 244 10.12 12.03 21.54
N GLN A 245 10.38 12.73 22.64
CA GLN A 245 11.63 13.50 22.80
C GLN A 245 12.87 12.61 22.76
N GLU A 246 12.80 11.42 23.36
CA GLU A 246 13.90 10.47 23.35
C GLU A 246 14.11 9.84 21.98
N ALA A 247 13.02 9.53 21.26
CA ALA A 247 13.09 9.06 19.87
C ALA A 247 13.73 10.11 18.93
N VAL A 248 13.30 11.37 19.04
CA VAL A 248 13.85 12.49 18.27
C VAL A 248 15.34 12.67 18.54
N LYS A 249 15.77 12.63 19.81
CA LYS A 249 17.20 12.78 20.15
C LYS A 249 18.06 11.65 19.57
N VAL A 250 17.57 10.40 19.51
CA VAL A 250 18.33 9.30 18.88
C VAL A 250 18.50 9.56 17.37
N LEU A 251 17.44 10.00 16.69
CA LEU A 251 17.52 10.37 15.29
C LEU A 251 18.49 11.56 15.06
N GLN A 252 18.41 12.60 15.89
CA GLN A 252 19.32 13.75 15.82
C GLN A 252 20.78 13.33 16.00
N ASP A 253 21.10 12.59 17.06
CA ASP A 253 22.46 12.12 17.33
C ASP A 253 23.01 11.27 16.17
N LEU A 254 22.16 10.46 15.52
CA LEU A 254 22.53 9.63 14.38
C LEU A 254 22.83 10.48 13.13
N LEU A 255 22.01 11.51 12.86
CA LEU A 255 22.18 12.42 11.74
C LEU A 255 23.39 13.34 11.90
N GLU A 256 23.63 13.86 13.10
CA GLU A 256 24.78 14.73 13.41
C GLU A 256 26.11 14.03 13.16
N LYS A 257 26.18 12.73 13.43
CA LYS A 257 27.37 11.91 13.24
C LYS A 257 27.43 11.16 11.90
N ARG A 258 26.43 11.33 11.02
CA ARG A 258 26.34 10.64 9.71
C ARG A 258 27.67 10.63 8.95
N LEU A 259 28.23 11.81 8.71
CA LEU A 259 29.46 11.94 7.91
C LEU A 259 30.66 11.30 8.60
N GLN A 260 30.69 11.32 9.94
CA GLN A 260 31.73 10.66 10.71
C GLN A 260 31.61 9.14 10.56
N TYR A 261 30.43 8.57 10.80
CA TYR A 261 30.21 7.13 10.72
C TYR A 261 30.47 6.57 9.32
N VAL A 262 30.08 7.29 8.26
CA VAL A 262 30.36 6.85 6.87
C VAL A 262 31.86 6.92 6.55
N LYS A 263 32.59 7.93 7.04
CA LYS A 263 34.04 8.07 6.78
C LYS A 263 34.88 7.06 7.55
N GLU A 264 34.53 6.79 8.80
CA GLU A 264 35.30 5.92 9.69
C GLU A 264 35.06 4.43 9.43
N ASN A 265 33.98 4.08 8.72
CA ASN A 265 33.65 2.70 8.38
C ASN A 265 33.80 2.49 6.85
N CYS A 266 34.69 1.59 6.43
CA CYS A 266 34.87 1.26 5.01
C CYS A 266 33.84 0.24 4.51
N ASN A 267 33.52 0.29 3.20
CA ASN A 267 32.60 -0.57 2.43
C ASN A 267 31.16 -0.66 2.97
N SER A 268 30.16 -0.39 2.12
CA SER A 268 28.71 -0.41 2.45
C SER A 268 28.25 0.49 3.62
N ALA A 269 29.14 1.32 4.18
CA ALA A 269 28.83 2.16 5.33
C ALA A 269 27.76 3.22 5.06
N GLU A 270 27.69 3.76 3.85
CA GLU A 270 26.64 4.71 3.47
C GLU A 270 25.25 4.06 3.43
N GLU A 271 25.13 2.86 2.85
CA GLU A 271 23.86 2.12 2.80
C GLU A 271 23.41 1.74 4.23
N GLU A 272 24.31 1.18 5.04
CA GLU A 272 23.98 0.79 6.42
C GLU A 272 23.64 2.00 7.30
N GLN A 273 24.32 3.14 7.12
CA GLN A 273 23.95 4.40 7.78
C GLN A 273 22.57 4.87 7.33
N PHE A 274 22.27 4.86 6.04
CA PHE A 274 20.95 5.24 5.52
C PHE A 274 19.84 4.34 6.07
N ILE A 275 20.06 3.02 6.11
CA ILE A 275 19.13 2.05 6.71
C ILE A 275 18.89 2.35 8.19
N ALA A 276 19.94 2.69 8.95
CA ALA A 276 19.81 3.04 10.36
C ALA A 276 19.03 4.34 10.57
N GLU A 277 19.27 5.35 9.73
CA GLU A 277 18.56 6.63 9.78
C GLU A 277 17.07 6.48 9.49
N MET A 278 16.72 5.68 8.48
CA MET A 278 15.33 5.40 8.15
C MET A 278 14.64 4.60 9.26
N ASN A 279 15.32 3.66 9.91
CA ASN A 279 14.78 3.01 11.10
C ASN A 279 14.57 3.99 12.27
N ALA A 280 15.50 4.94 12.49
CA ALA A 280 15.32 5.95 13.53
C ALA A 280 14.16 6.92 13.21
N LEU A 281 13.95 7.24 11.93
CA LEU A 281 12.80 8.01 11.46
C LEU A 281 11.49 7.25 11.73
N VAL A 282 11.42 5.96 11.39
CA VAL A 282 10.28 5.10 11.72
C VAL A 282 10.00 5.13 13.21
N VAL A 283 11.01 5.03 14.08
CA VAL A 283 10.78 5.07 15.53
C VAL A 283 10.20 6.41 15.99
N LYS A 284 10.69 7.53 15.44
CA LYS A 284 10.14 8.86 15.74
C LYS A 284 8.68 8.95 15.30
N ASP A 285 8.36 8.58 14.06
CA ASP A 285 7.02 8.80 13.50
C ASP A 285 6.01 7.78 14.05
N ALA A 286 6.44 6.55 14.31
CA ALA A 286 5.62 5.54 14.96
C ALA A 286 5.27 5.90 16.40
N GLU A 287 6.18 6.55 17.14
CA GLU A 287 5.86 7.08 18.47
C GLU A 287 4.71 8.08 18.41
N GLU A 288 4.79 9.03 17.47
CA GLU A 288 3.76 10.05 17.27
C GLU A 288 2.44 9.43 16.85
N TYR A 289 2.47 8.48 15.92
CA TYR A 289 1.32 7.70 15.49
C TYR A 289 0.64 7.01 16.68
N TYR A 290 1.39 6.22 17.47
CA TYR A 290 0.80 5.47 18.57
C TYR A 290 0.33 6.38 19.71
N ARG A 291 0.98 7.53 19.92
CA ARG A 291 0.53 8.53 20.88
C ARG A 291 -0.83 9.13 20.49
N CYS A 292 -1.06 9.35 19.19
CA CYS A 292 -2.31 9.91 18.65
C CYS A 292 -3.36 8.84 18.29
N MET A 293 -3.07 7.54 18.46
CA MET A 293 -3.94 6.43 18.06
C MET A 293 -5.30 6.38 18.76
N LEU A 294 -5.45 7.07 19.89
CA LEU A 294 -6.73 7.19 20.61
C LEU A 294 -7.43 8.54 20.38
N ASP A 295 -6.92 9.37 19.45
CA ASP A 295 -7.53 10.62 19.05
C ASP A 295 -8.43 10.41 17.81
N GLU A 296 -8.40 11.29 16.82
CA GLU A 296 -9.22 11.18 15.61
C GLU A 296 -8.53 10.32 14.53
N ASP A 297 -9.28 9.42 13.89
CA ASP A 297 -8.76 8.50 12.86
C ASP A 297 -8.05 9.23 11.71
N VAL A 298 -8.51 10.43 11.34
CA VAL A 298 -7.89 11.27 10.29
C VAL A 298 -6.45 11.66 10.63
N ILE A 299 -6.13 11.84 11.92
CA ILE A 299 -4.80 12.26 12.36
C ILE A 299 -3.81 11.13 12.11
N THR A 300 -4.11 9.92 12.59
CA THR A 300 -3.23 8.76 12.43
C THR A 300 -3.13 8.30 10.98
N TRP A 301 -4.23 8.40 10.22
CA TRP A 301 -4.20 8.17 8.77
C TRP A 301 -3.23 9.11 8.07
N ASN A 302 -3.38 10.43 8.27
CA ASN A 302 -2.55 11.43 7.63
C ASN A 302 -1.08 11.34 8.05
N LEU A 303 -0.80 11.04 9.32
CA LEU A 303 0.56 10.79 9.80
C LEU A 303 1.21 9.60 9.09
N ARG A 304 0.47 8.50 8.92
CA ARG A 304 0.98 7.29 8.25
C ARG A 304 1.30 7.54 6.78
N ASP A 305 0.36 8.14 6.04
CA ASP A 305 0.56 8.40 4.61
C ASP A 305 1.63 9.47 4.35
N GLN A 306 1.75 10.48 5.24
CA GLN A 306 2.82 11.47 5.15
C GLN A 306 4.20 10.83 5.34
N HIS A 307 4.36 9.97 6.36
CA HIS A 307 5.60 9.23 6.58
C HIS A 307 5.97 8.34 5.38
N MET A 308 5.00 7.64 4.79
CA MET A 308 5.26 6.79 3.62
C MET A 308 5.86 7.60 2.46
N VAL A 309 5.33 8.80 2.19
CA VAL A 309 5.86 9.69 1.14
C VAL A 309 7.18 10.35 1.51
N ASP A 310 7.40 10.70 2.78
CA ASP A 310 8.68 11.24 3.24
C ASP A 310 9.80 10.19 3.19
N THR A 311 9.46 8.93 3.46
CA THR A 311 10.34 7.77 3.28
C THR A 311 10.64 7.53 1.81
N LEU A 312 9.62 7.55 0.94
CA LEU A 312 9.80 7.44 -0.51
C LEU A 312 10.74 8.53 -1.05
N GLU A 313 10.53 9.78 -0.67
CA GLU A 313 11.40 10.89 -1.07
C GLU A 313 12.85 10.63 -0.64
N ARG A 314 13.09 10.23 0.61
CA ARG A 314 14.44 9.94 1.11
C ARG A 314 15.14 8.82 0.35
N VAL A 315 14.40 7.78 -0.02
CA VAL A 315 14.91 6.69 -0.87
C VAL A 315 15.29 7.24 -2.24
N MET A 316 14.44 8.05 -2.87
CA MET A 316 14.71 8.65 -4.17
C MET A 316 15.92 9.59 -4.13
N GLU A 317 16.00 10.47 -3.12
CA GLU A 317 17.15 11.35 -2.90
C GLU A 317 18.44 10.57 -2.70
N TRP A 318 18.42 9.52 -1.87
CA TRP A 318 19.58 8.67 -1.60
C TRP A 318 20.11 8.01 -2.89
N ILE A 319 19.22 7.49 -3.74
CA ILE A 319 19.58 6.92 -5.04
C ILE A 319 20.08 8.03 -5.98
N ASP A 320 19.39 9.16 -6.06
CA ASP A 320 19.72 10.27 -6.97
C ASP A 320 21.11 10.86 -6.72
N ARG A 321 21.61 10.85 -5.46
CA ARG A 321 22.98 11.30 -5.13
C ARG A 321 24.08 10.50 -5.82
N HIS A 322 23.78 9.28 -6.26
CA HIS A 322 24.74 8.35 -6.85
C HIS A 322 24.58 8.21 -8.36
N LYS A 323 23.63 8.93 -8.95
CA LYS A 323 23.41 8.93 -10.39
C LYS A 323 23.93 10.22 -11.03
N SER A 324 24.20 10.16 -12.33
CA SER A 324 24.51 11.35 -13.11
C SER A 324 23.31 12.29 -13.16
N GLN A 325 23.55 13.58 -13.46
CA GLN A 325 22.47 14.58 -13.49
C GLN A 325 21.34 14.23 -14.46
N ASP A 326 21.65 13.50 -15.54
CA ASP A 326 20.70 13.07 -16.59
C ASP A 326 19.98 11.75 -16.27
N GLN A 327 20.35 11.06 -15.19
CA GLN A 327 19.74 9.80 -14.78
C GLN A 327 19.13 9.93 -13.40
N LYS A 328 17.85 10.30 -13.35
CA LYS A 328 17.10 10.31 -12.09
C LYS A 328 16.54 8.93 -11.76
N SER A 329 16.42 8.65 -10.47
CA SER A 329 15.74 7.47 -9.95
C SER A 329 14.30 7.40 -10.46
N LYS A 330 13.87 6.16 -10.70
CA LYS A 330 12.50 5.82 -11.04
C LYS A 330 12.04 4.70 -10.13
N VAL A 331 10.91 4.92 -9.45
CA VAL A 331 10.45 4.09 -8.35
C VAL A 331 9.05 3.57 -8.59
N VAL A 332 8.86 2.29 -8.33
CA VAL A 332 7.53 1.67 -8.29
C VAL A 332 7.07 1.63 -6.84
N VAL A 333 5.86 2.12 -6.57
CA VAL A 333 5.26 2.12 -5.24
C VAL A 333 4.15 1.08 -5.19
N TRP A 334 4.19 0.17 -4.22
CA TRP A 334 3.14 -0.84 -4.01
C TRP A 334 2.41 -0.57 -2.70
N ALA A 335 1.11 -0.32 -2.76
CA ALA A 335 0.26 -0.13 -1.58
C ALA A 335 -1.21 -0.42 -1.94
N HIS A 336 -2.10 -0.36 -0.96
CA HIS A 336 -3.54 -0.48 -1.21
C HIS A 336 -4.09 0.67 -2.07
N ASN A 337 -5.16 0.43 -2.84
CA ASN A 337 -5.87 1.50 -3.56
C ASN A 337 -6.35 2.63 -2.63
N SER A 338 -6.52 2.38 -1.32
CA SER A 338 -6.87 3.46 -0.38
C SER A 338 -5.70 4.42 -0.14
N HIS A 339 -4.47 3.91 -0.16
CA HIS A 339 -3.26 4.73 -0.07
C HIS A 339 -2.86 5.32 -1.43
N LEU A 340 -3.24 4.65 -2.53
CA LEU A 340 -2.92 5.10 -3.88
C LEU A 340 -4.10 5.79 -4.55
N GLY A 341 -3.88 6.36 -5.74
CA GLY A 341 -4.85 7.28 -6.33
C GLY A 341 -4.80 8.66 -5.68
N ASP A 342 -5.72 9.55 -6.03
CA ASP A 342 -5.72 10.93 -5.55
C ASP A 342 -6.91 11.17 -4.62
N ALA A 343 -6.66 11.19 -3.31
CA ALA A 343 -7.69 11.28 -2.28
C ALA A 343 -8.57 12.54 -2.39
N ARG A 344 -8.11 13.63 -3.04
CA ARG A 344 -8.94 14.83 -3.32
C ARG A 344 -10.19 14.50 -4.14
N TYR A 345 -10.18 13.38 -4.85
CA TYR A 345 -11.26 12.91 -5.70
C TYR A 345 -12.03 11.72 -5.12
N THR A 346 -11.83 11.41 -3.84
CA THR A 346 -12.55 10.37 -3.11
C THR A 346 -13.25 10.95 -1.88
N ASP A 347 -14.18 10.18 -1.29
CA ASP A 347 -14.85 10.56 -0.04
C ASP A 347 -13.84 10.74 1.12
N MET A 348 -12.69 10.07 1.08
CA MET A 348 -11.61 10.20 2.07
C MET A 348 -11.12 11.65 2.14
N GLY A 349 -10.66 12.22 1.02
CA GLY A 349 -10.20 13.61 1.00
C GLY A 349 -11.36 14.61 1.07
N ARG A 350 -12.48 14.36 0.38
CA ARG A 350 -13.58 15.35 0.28
C ARG A 350 -14.38 15.51 1.56
N ARG A 351 -14.56 14.45 2.34
CA ARG A 351 -15.42 14.48 3.54
C ARG A 351 -14.67 14.27 4.84
N ARG A 352 -13.58 13.49 4.84
CA ARG A 352 -12.87 13.11 6.07
C ARG A 352 -11.59 13.92 6.30
N GLY A 353 -11.09 14.62 5.29
CA GLY A 353 -9.82 15.34 5.37
C GLY A 353 -8.61 14.41 5.37
N GLU A 354 -8.80 13.17 4.90
CA GLU A 354 -7.75 12.16 4.78
C GLU A 354 -6.92 12.44 3.51
N VAL A 355 -5.59 12.45 3.63
CA VAL A 355 -4.66 12.46 2.49
C VAL A 355 -4.21 11.05 2.17
N ASN A 356 -3.64 10.82 0.99
CA ASN A 356 -3.05 9.53 0.68
C ASN A 356 -1.73 9.64 -0.11
N VAL A 357 -0.94 8.57 -0.12
CA VAL A 357 0.35 8.47 -0.81
C VAL A 357 0.25 8.92 -2.28
N GLY A 358 -0.78 8.49 -3.01
CA GLY A 358 -0.89 8.83 -4.43
C GLY A 358 -1.16 10.33 -4.69
N GLN A 359 -1.98 10.99 -3.86
CA GLN A 359 -2.15 12.46 -3.88
C GLN A 359 -0.83 13.15 -3.52
N LEU A 360 -0.25 12.79 -2.38
CA LEU A 360 0.96 13.42 -1.86
C LEU A 360 2.14 13.27 -2.83
N CYS A 361 2.25 12.14 -3.54
CA CYS A 361 3.23 11.96 -4.61
C CYS A 361 3.00 12.97 -5.75
N ARG A 362 1.76 13.18 -6.21
CA ARG A 362 1.45 14.15 -7.27
C ARG A 362 1.80 15.58 -6.84
N GLU A 363 1.51 15.93 -5.59
CA GLU A 363 1.83 17.25 -5.02
C GLU A 363 3.34 17.47 -4.90
N LYS A 364 4.08 16.43 -4.50
CA LYS A 364 5.52 16.52 -4.22
C LYS A 364 6.41 16.39 -5.45
N PHE A 365 6.12 15.44 -6.33
CA PHE A 365 6.92 15.15 -7.52
C PHE A 365 6.37 15.78 -8.80
N GLY A 366 5.17 16.36 -8.74
CA GLY A 366 4.44 16.90 -9.89
C GLY A 366 3.63 15.83 -10.61
N GLU A 367 2.44 16.20 -11.07
CA GLU A 367 1.46 15.28 -11.66
C GLU A 367 1.99 14.55 -12.91
N ASP A 368 2.81 15.22 -13.72
CA ASP A 368 3.44 14.66 -14.91
C ASP A 368 4.46 13.55 -14.62
N ASN A 369 4.98 13.49 -13.39
CA ASN A 369 5.99 12.52 -12.97
C ASN A 369 5.41 11.31 -12.23
N VAL A 370 4.09 11.30 -11.95
CA VAL A 370 3.43 10.27 -11.13
C VAL A 370 2.33 9.60 -11.93
N PHE A 371 2.34 8.28 -11.99
CA PHE A 371 1.31 7.48 -12.67
C PHE A 371 0.65 6.51 -11.68
N ASN A 372 -0.65 6.70 -11.41
CA ASN A 372 -1.42 5.90 -10.47
C ASN A 372 -2.20 4.80 -11.21
N ILE A 373 -1.99 3.54 -10.83
CA ILE A 373 -2.66 2.37 -11.38
C ILE A 373 -3.48 1.72 -10.26
N GLY A 374 -4.81 1.70 -10.41
CA GLY A 374 -5.71 1.00 -9.48
C GLY A 374 -6.01 -0.43 -9.93
N PHE A 375 -6.40 -1.28 -9.00
CA PHE A 375 -6.90 -2.63 -9.28
C PHE A 375 -8.28 -2.84 -8.69
N THR A 376 -9.16 -3.57 -9.39
CA THR A 376 -10.47 -3.93 -8.86
C THR A 376 -10.98 -5.28 -9.37
N THR A 377 -11.88 -5.90 -8.62
CA THR A 377 -12.48 -7.20 -8.94
C THR A 377 -13.98 -7.20 -8.71
N TYR A 378 -14.71 -7.86 -9.60
CA TYR A 378 -16.16 -7.99 -9.47
C TYR A 378 -16.54 -9.03 -8.41
N LYS A 379 -15.95 -10.23 -8.45
CA LYS A 379 -16.24 -11.33 -7.51
C LYS A 379 -15.08 -12.30 -7.39
N GLY A 380 -15.24 -13.34 -6.57
CA GLY A 380 -14.29 -14.43 -6.45
C GLY A 380 -13.97 -14.66 -4.98
N THR A 381 -12.70 -14.89 -4.67
CA THR A 381 -12.25 -15.05 -3.28
C THR A 381 -11.10 -14.11 -2.94
N VAL A 382 -10.95 -13.84 -1.65
CA VAL A 382 -9.89 -13.00 -1.08
C VAL A 382 -9.38 -13.66 0.20
N THR A 383 -8.07 -13.59 0.46
CA THR A 383 -7.53 -13.95 1.76
C THR A 383 -7.62 -12.74 2.70
N ALA A 384 -8.40 -12.88 3.76
CA ALA A 384 -8.59 -11.82 4.75
C ALA A 384 -8.87 -12.41 6.12
N ALA A 385 -8.75 -11.58 7.16
CA ALA A 385 -9.17 -11.91 8.51
C ALA A 385 -10.55 -11.33 8.81
N HIS A 386 -11.23 -11.86 9.83
CA HIS A 386 -12.48 -11.27 10.32
C HIS A 386 -12.21 -10.14 11.31
N GLU A 387 -11.15 -10.26 12.10
CA GLU A 387 -10.70 -9.26 13.08
C GLU A 387 -9.19 -9.08 12.99
N TRP A 388 -8.70 -7.96 13.52
CA TRP A 388 -7.27 -7.71 13.65
C TRP A 388 -6.59 -8.82 14.46
N ASP A 389 -5.36 -9.19 14.09
CA ASP A 389 -4.55 -10.25 14.70
C ASP A 389 -5.20 -11.65 14.73
N THR A 390 -6.30 -11.87 13.99
CA THR A 390 -6.86 -13.22 13.80
C THR A 390 -6.28 -13.88 12.55
N PRO A 391 -6.20 -15.23 12.49
CA PRO A 391 -5.72 -15.93 11.31
C PRO A 391 -6.49 -15.55 10.05
N GLY A 392 -5.75 -15.31 8.97
CA GLY A 392 -6.35 -15.13 7.65
C GLY A 392 -7.02 -16.42 7.15
N ARG A 393 -8.03 -16.26 6.32
CA ARG A 393 -8.73 -17.35 5.62
C ARG A 393 -9.17 -16.89 4.24
N ILE A 394 -9.41 -17.83 3.34
CA ILE A 394 -10.04 -17.55 2.06
C ILE A 394 -11.53 -17.26 2.31
N MET A 395 -12.01 -16.12 1.83
CA MET A 395 -13.38 -15.63 1.99
C MET A 395 -13.98 -15.31 0.63
N ASP A 396 -15.27 -15.61 0.43
CA ASP A 396 -16.00 -15.25 -0.77
C ASP A 396 -16.24 -13.74 -0.84
N VAL A 397 -15.82 -13.11 -1.93
CA VAL A 397 -16.09 -11.71 -2.21
C VAL A 397 -17.49 -11.60 -2.80
N ASN A 398 -18.33 -10.73 -2.23
CA ASN A 398 -19.65 -10.49 -2.78
C ASN A 398 -19.52 -10.00 -4.23
N PRO A 399 -20.48 -10.27 -5.13
CA PRO A 399 -20.51 -9.61 -6.43
C PRO A 399 -20.49 -8.09 -6.28
N GLY A 400 -19.75 -7.42 -7.17
CA GLY A 400 -19.62 -5.96 -7.20
C GLY A 400 -20.99 -5.30 -7.28
N ARG A 401 -21.17 -4.21 -6.53
CA ARG A 401 -22.46 -3.53 -6.49
C ARG A 401 -22.77 -2.86 -7.83
N GLN A 402 -24.06 -2.78 -8.17
CA GLN A 402 -24.50 -2.17 -9.43
C GLN A 402 -24.22 -0.66 -9.50
N ASP A 403 -24.17 0.03 -8.36
CA ASP A 403 -23.83 1.45 -8.22
C ASP A 403 -22.32 1.71 -8.03
N ALA A 404 -21.49 0.68 -8.16
CA ALA A 404 -20.04 0.76 -8.04
C ALA A 404 -19.34 0.59 -9.40
N TYR A 405 -18.05 0.97 -9.48
CA TYR A 405 -17.25 0.80 -10.68
C TYR A 405 -17.10 -0.67 -11.08
N GLU A 406 -17.04 -1.59 -10.13
CA GLU A 406 -17.03 -3.04 -10.39
C GLU A 406 -18.27 -3.48 -11.16
N GLY A 407 -19.45 -2.99 -10.75
CA GLY A 407 -20.71 -3.28 -11.43
C GLY A 407 -20.83 -2.57 -12.78
N LEU A 408 -20.27 -1.36 -12.91
CA LEU A 408 -20.17 -0.67 -14.19
C LEU A 408 -19.35 -1.49 -15.20
N MET A 409 -18.19 -1.98 -14.79
CA MET A 409 -17.34 -2.83 -15.63
C MET A 409 -18.06 -4.12 -16.05
N GLU A 410 -18.69 -4.82 -15.10
CA GLU A 410 -19.43 -6.06 -15.39
C GLU A 410 -20.56 -5.86 -16.42
N ARG A 411 -21.31 -4.76 -16.32
CA ARG A 411 -22.41 -4.47 -17.25
C ARG A 411 -21.93 -3.99 -18.61
N SER A 412 -20.89 -3.16 -18.64
CA SER A 412 -20.40 -2.53 -19.88
C SER A 412 -19.53 -3.49 -20.70
N LEU A 413 -18.89 -4.46 -20.06
CA LEU A 413 -17.90 -5.35 -20.67
C LEU A 413 -18.22 -6.84 -20.46
N PRO A 414 -19.44 -7.33 -20.76
CA PRO A 414 -19.89 -8.67 -20.38
C PRO A 414 -19.04 -9.82 -20.97
N HIS A 415 -18.35 -9.56 -22.08
CA HIS A 415 -17.52 -10.52 -22.81
C HIS A 415 -16.02 -10.38 -22.52
N ILE A 416 -15.59 -9.32 -21.83
CA ILE A 416 -14.17 -9.10 -21.50
C ILE A 416 -14.00 -9.45 -20.01
N LYS A 417 -13.27 -10.54 -19.74
CA LYS A 417 -13.11 -11.03 -18.37
C LYS A 417 -12.14 -10.18 -17.57
N ASN A 418 -11.02 -9.81 -18.16
CA ASN A 418 -9.99 -9.03 -17.49
C ASN A 418 -9.56 -7.93 -18.45
N CYS A 419 -9.44 -6.71 -17.95
CA CYS A 419 -9.03 -5.60 -18.80
C CYS A 419 -8.24 -4.54 -18.04
N LEU A 420 -7.52 -3.75 -18.82
CA LEU A 420 -6.92 -2.50 -18.44
C LEU A 420 -7.71 -1.36 -19.09
N LEU A 421 -8.20 -0.43 -18.27
CA LEU A 421 -8.79 0.83 -18.70
C LEU A 421 -7.77 1.95 -18.51
N LEU A 422 -7.45 2.69 -19.57
CA LEU A 422 -6.57 3.86 -19.50
C LEU A 422 -7.40 5.14 -19.47
N THR A 423 -7.14 6.02 -18.51
CA THR A 423 -7.82 7.33 -18.38
C THR A 423 -6.89 8.46 -18.78
N HIS A 424 -5.58 8.29 -18.56
CA HIS A 424 -4.54 9.27 -18.87
C HIS A 424 -3.29 8.62 -19.47
N ARG A 425 -2.47 9.44 -20.12
CA ARG A 425 -1.12 9.09 -20.58
C ARG A 425 -0.17 10.27 -20.44
N ILE A 426 1.11 9.99 -20.32
CA ILE A 426 2.17 10.99 -20.46
C ILE A 426 2.49 11.14 -21.95
N ASP A 427 2.25 12.33 -22.51
CA ASP A 427 2.56 12.62 -23.91
C ASP A 427 4.09 12.58 -24.13
N PRO A 428 4.61 11.69 -24.99
CA PRO A 428 6.05 11.58 -25.22
C PRO A 428 6.69 12.83 -25.83
N LYS A 429 5.91 13.73 -26.45
CA LYS A 429 6.44 14.97 -27.05
C LYS A 429 6.59 16.09 -26.03
N THR A 430 5.62 16.23 -25.13
CA THR A 430 5.55 17.36 -24.19
C THR A 430 5.96 16.96 -22.78
N GLY A 431 5.98 15.67 -22.46
CA GLY A 431 6.15 15.15 -21.11
C GLY A 431 4.96 15.44 -20.19
N LYS A 432 3.84 15.95 -20.74
CA LYS A 432 2.65 16.33 -19.98
C LYS A 432 1.66 15.19 -19.87
N LYS A 433 1.07 15.02 -18.70
CA LYS A 433 -0.07 14.15 -18.50
C LYS A 433 -1.28 14.73 -19.22
N ILE A 434 -1.91 13.93 -20.05
CA ILE A 434 -3.11 14.28 -20.80
C ILE A 434 -4.15 13.16 -20.69
N PRO A 435 -5.45 13.48 -20.73
CA PRO A 435 -6.50 12.47 -20.77
C PRO A 435 -6.43 11.67 -22.07
N ILE A 436 -6.79 10.38 -22.02
CA ILE A 436 -7.00 9.56 -23.23
C ILE A 436 -8.18 10.11 -24.03
N ASP A 437 -9.29 10.41 -23.34
CA ASP A 437 -10.48 11.03 -23.90
C ASP A 437 -11.24 11.82 -22.82
N GLU A 438 -11.61 13.06 -23.14
CA GLU A 438 -12.30 13.98 -22.22
C GLU A 438 -13.76 13.57 -21.94
N GLN A 439 -14.41 12.85 -22.84
CA GLN A 439 -15.77 12.33 -22.62
C GLN A 439 -15.73 11.11 -21.71
N LEU A 440 -14.75 10.21 -21.91
CA LEU A 440 -14.50 9.08 -21.02
C LEU A 440 -14.28 9.55 -19.59
N ASN A 441 -13.35 10.47 -19.36
CA ASN A 441 -13.03 10.91 -18.00
C ASN A 441 -14.24 11.57 -17.33
N ARG A 442 -15.00 12.40 -18.06
CA ARG A 442 -16.25 12.98 -17.55
C ARG A 442 -17.29 11.92 -17.19
N TYR A 443 -17.44 10.88 -18.00
CA TYR A 443 -18.38 9.78 -17.76
C TYR A 443 -18.00 8.94 -16.52
N LEU A 444 -16.69 8.68 -16.37
CA LEU A 444 -16.16 7.94 -15.23
C LEU A 444 -16.31 8.76 -13.94
N ASP A 445 -16.05 10.07 -13.98
CA ASP A 445 -16.06 10.91 -12.77
C ASP A 445 -17.45 11.43 -12.38
N ASN A 446 -18.42 11.45 -13.31
CA ASN A 446 -19.75 12.02 -13.05
C ASN A 446 -20.89 11.10 -13.55
N PRO A 447 -21.81 10.67 -12.66
CA PRO A 447 -21.80 10.90 -11.22
C PRO A 447 -20.66 10.13 -10.52
N LEU A 448 -20.32 10.54 -9.30
CA LEU A 448 -19.45 9.75 -8.45
C LEU A 448 -20.09 8.38 -8.21
N ARG A 449 -19.27 7.33 -8.29
CA ARG A 449 -19.68 5.95 -8.02
C ARG A 449 -18.91 5.40 -6.84
N LEU A 450 -19.36 4.25 -6.35
CA LEU A 450 -18.65 3.56 -5.28
C LEU A 450 -17.46 2.78 -5.85
N GLU A 451 -16.41 2.66 -5.06
CA GLU A 451 -15.27 1.77 -5.29
C GLU A 451 -15.06 0.89 -4.06
N ARG A 452 -14.71 -0.38 -4.31
CA ARG A 452 -14.46 -1.38 -3.26
C ARG A 452 -13.01 -1.32 -2.77
N PHE A 453 -12.85 -1.35 -1.45
CA PHE A 453 -11.58 -1.39 -0.73
C PHE A 453 -11.61 -2.52 0.31
N ILE A 454 -10.91 -3.63 0.06
CA ILE A 454 -10.81 -4.74 1.00
C ILE A 454 -9.38 -4.81 1.56
N GLY A 455 -9.16 -4.21 2.72
CA GLY A 455 -7.88 -4.31 3.41
C GLY A 455 -7.60 -5.72 3.96
N VAL A 456 -6.84 -5.78 5.06
CA VAL A 456 -6.49 -7.06 5.73
C VAL A 456 -7.67 -7.71 6.45
N ILE A 457 -8.73 -6.93 6.70
CA ILE A 457 -10.00 -7.37 7.28
C ILE A 457 -11.07 -7.31 6.19
N TYR A 458 -11.92 -8.35 6.13
CA TYR A 458 -13.09 -8.36 5.24
C TYR A 458 -14.37 -8.78 5.95
N ARG A 459 -15.40 -7.92 5.85
CA ARG A 459 -16.73 -8.10 6.44
C ARG A 459 -17.82 -8.14 5.35
N PRO A 460 -18.10 -9.32 4.76
CA PRO A 460 -19.06 -9.43 3.66
C PRO A 460 -20.48 -9.01 4.04
N ALA A 461 -20.89 -9.22 5.31
CA ALA A 461 -22.23 -8.87 5.79
C ALA A 461 -22.48 -7.35 5.86
N THR A 462 -21.43 -6.54 6.01
CA THR A 462 -21.52 -5.07 6.13
C THR A 462 -20.75 -4.35 5.03
N GLU A 463 -20.47 -5.04 3.91
CA GLU A 463 -19.51 -4.61 2.89
C GLU A 463 -19.75 -3.19 2.37
N ARG A 464 -21.01 -2.81 2.12
CA ARG A 464 -21.36 -1.44 1.67
C ARG A 464 -20.84 -0.34 2.61
N TRP A 465 -20.85 -0.59 3.92
CA TRP A 465 -20.46 0.39 4.92
C TRP A 465 -18.98 0.30 5.28
N SER A 466 -18.43 -0.92 5.25
CA SER A 466 -17.06 -1.20 5.68
C SER A 466 -16.02 -1.10 4.56
N HIS A 467 -16.42 -1.32 3.31
CA HIS A 467 -15.51 -1.57 2.19
C HIS A 467 -15.85 -0.78 0.92
N TYR A 468 -16.78 0.17 0.96
CA TYR A 468 -17.08 1.02 -0.20
C TYR A 468 -16.96 2.50 0.14
N SER A 469 -16.32 3.24 -0.75
CA SER A 469 -16.17 4.70 -0.68
C SER A 469 -16.58 5.33 -2.01
N SER A 470 -17.14 6.54 -2.01
CA SER A 470 -17.45 7.23 -3.27
C SER A 470 -16.21 7.90 -3.85
N CYS A 471 -16.03 7.84 -5.18
CA CYS A 471 -14.89 8.44 -5.85
C CYS A 471 -15.18 8.81 -7.31
N ALA A 472 -14.34 9.69 -7.86
CA ALA A 472 -14.20 10.00 -9.28
C ALA A 472 -13.00 9.21 -9.84
N LEU A 473 -13.27 8.14 -10.58
CA LEU A 473 -12.27 7.13 -10.98
C LEU A 473 -11.13 7.69 -11.82
N ALA A 474 -11.44 8.46 -12.87
CA ALA A 474 -10.43 8.98 -13.78
C ALA A 474 -9.57 10.07 -13.14
N SER A 475 -10.15 10.85 -12.22
CA SER A 475 -9.38 11.84 -11.48
C SER A 475 -8.38 11.22 -10.49
N GLN A 476 -8.72 10.08 -9.86
CA GLN A 476 -7.81 9.42 -8.92
C GLN A 476 -6.74 8.52 -9.59
N PHE A 477 -7.10 7.78 -10.63
CA PHE A 477 -6.23 6.81 -11.30
C PHE A 477 -6.00 7.17 -12.76
N ASP A 478 -4.77 6.99 -13.21
CA ASP A 478 -4.34 7.14 -14.61
C ASP A 478 -4.63 5.86 -15.42
N ALA A 479 -4.72 4.72 -14.74
CA ALA A 479 -5.18 3.44 -15.27
C ALA A 479 -5.90 2.60 -14.21
N LEU A 480 -6.83 1.74 -14.62
CA LEU A 480 -7.50 0.78 -13.76
C LEU A 480 -7.44 -0.62 -14.38
N ALA A 481 -6.87 -1.59 -13.65
CA ALA A 481 -6.95 -3.01 -14.00
C ALA A 481 -8.19 -3.64 -13.35
N HIS A 482 -9.13 -4.11 -14.16
CA HIS A 482 -10.31 -4.83 -13.70
C HIS A 482 -10.19 -6.33 -14.01
N LEU A 483 -10.21 -7.16 -12.97
CA LEU A 483 -10.19 -8.62 -13.06
C LEU A 483 -11.54 -9.17 -12.61
N ARG A 484 -12.35 -9.72 -13.51
CA ARG A 484 -13.75 -10.06 -13.18
C ARG A 484 -13.89 -11.11 -12.08
N VAL A 485 -13.01 -12.11 -12.08
CA VAL A 485 -13.01 -13.19 -11.08
C VAL A 485 -11.60 -13.44 -10.59
N THR A 486 -11.41 -13.35 -9.27
CA THR A 486 -10.10 -13.45 -8.61
C THR A 486 -10.07 -14.50 -7.51
N ASN A 487 -8.88 -14.88 -7.06
CA ASN A 487 -8.65 -15.89 -6.03
C ASN A 487 -7.91 -15.33 -4.81
N GLY A 488 -8.18 -15.90 -3.64
CA GLY A 488 -7.45 -15.58 -2.40
C GLY A 488 -6.00 -16.02 -2.47
N ILE A 489 -5.07 -15.12 -2.13
CA ILE A 489 -3.63 -15.39 -2.12
C ILE A 489 -3.23 -16.27 -0.93
N ARG A 490 -2.30 -17.19 -1.14
CA ARG A 490 -1.84 -18.09 -0.07
C ARG A 490 -0.56 -17.59 0.61
N PRO A 491 -0.51 -17.52 1.95
CA PRO A 491 0.74 -17.29 2.67
C PRO A 491 1.70 -18.47 2.49
N LEU A 492 2.99 -18.27 2.77
CA LEU A 492 3.96 -19.36 2.80
C LEU A 492 3.83 -20.23 4.07
N ASP A 493 3.31 -19.65 5.14
CA ASP A 493 3.22 -20.29 6.44
C ASP A 493 1.99 -21.21 6.53
N LYS A 494 2.22 -22.45 6.96
CA LYS A 494 1.16 -23.41 7.26
C LYS A 494 0.37 -22.95 8.47
N THR A 495 -0.94 -22.82 8.30
CA THR A 495 -1.87 -22.53 9.39
C THR A 495 -3.08 -23.47 9.29
N ALA A 496 -3.93 -23.50 10.32
CA ALA A 496 -5.15 -24.32 10.29
C ALA A 496 -6.06 -24.01 9.08
N HIS A 497 -6.04 -22.77 8.59
CA HIS A 497 -6.81 -22.35 7.41
C HIS A 497 -6.05 -22.49 6.09
N PHE A 498 -4.75 -22.78 6.15
CA PHE A 498 -3.87 -23.00 5.00
C PHE A 498 -2.98 -24.24 5.22
N PRO A 499 -3.56 -25.45 5.22
CA PRO A 499 -2.81 -26.68 5.52
C PRO A 499 -1.79 -27.02 4.43
N ASP A 500 -2.08 -26.62 3.18
CA ASP A 500 -1.26 -26.88 1.99
C ASP A 500 -0.28 -25.74 1.67
N ALA A 501 -0.11 -24.75 2.54
CA ALA A 501 0.93 -23.72 2.34
C ALA A 501 2.30 -24.41 2.30
N SER A 502 2.99 -24.36 1.16
CA SER A 502 4.25 -25.08 0.97
C SER A 502 5.43 -24.14 1.26
N PRO A 503 6.45 -24.56 2.04
CA PRO A 503 7.74 -23.85 2.05
C PRO A 503 8.44 -23.95 0.69
N ASP A 504 8.08 -24.94 -0.12
CA ASP A 504 8.62 -25.20 -1.45
C ASP A 504 7.59 -24.75 -2.50
N VAL A 505 7.61 -23.47 -2.86
CA VAL A 505 6.93 -22.98 -4.08
C VAL A 505 7.64 -23.66 -5.27
N PRO A 506 6.93 -24.40 -6.15
CA PRO A 506 7.56 -25.08 -7.27
C PRO A 506 8.45 -24.13 -8.08
N GLU A 507 9.69 -24.54 -8.35
CA GLU A 507 10.67 -23.76 -9.11
C GLU A 507 10.21 -23.45 -10.56
N THR A 508 9.19 -24.16 -11.04
CA THR A 508 8.67 -24.10 -12.40
C THR A 508 7.36 -23.34 -12.45
N PHE A 509 7.42 -22.02 -12.24
CA PHE A 509 6.34 -21.12 -12.65
C PHE A 509 6.67 -20.55 -14.04
N PRO A 510 5.76 -20.56 -15.03
CA PRO A 510 6.11 -20.28 -16.41
C PRO A 510 6.46 -18.80 -16.56
N PHE A 511 7.73 -18.51 -16.82
CA PHE A 511 8.14 -17.27 -17.46
C PHE A 511 8.63 -17.65 -18.86
N ALA A 512 8.01 -17.08 -19.88
CA ALA A 512 8.65 -17.03 -21.19
C ALA A 512 9.95 -16.21 -21.03
N MET A 513 11.07 -16.77 -21.51
CA MET A 513 12.36 -16.07 -21.62
C MET A 513 12.29 -14.93 -22.63
#